data_AF-A0AAE2YGA1-F1
#
_entry.id   AF-A0AAE2YGA1-F1
#
_cell.length_a   1.000
_cell.length_b   1.000
_cell.length_c   1.000
_cell.angle_alpha   90.00
_cell.angle_beta   90.00
_cell.angle_gamma   90.00
#
_symmetry.space_group_name_H-M   'P 1'
#
loop_
_entity.id
_entity.type
_entity.pdbx_description
1 polymer ?
#
loop_
_entity_poly.entity_id
_entity_poly.type
_entity_poly.pdbx_seq_one_letter_code
_entity_poly.pdbx_strand_id
1 'polypeptide(L)'
;MARCKPNAAHLTIAEMELYFEDFCLATQNVDGLHQRAGSRRVLELHGNMWRGRCPRDGAVVDLPETPSRAYPPTMTVGLRCTLT
;
A
#
# COMPACT_ATOMS: atom_id res chain seq x y z
N MET A 1 -1.30 11.34 5.20
CA MET A 1 -0.71 10.41 4.22
C MET A 1 -1.53 10.30 2.93
N ALA A 2 -2.82 9.92 2.97
CA ALA A 2 -3.63 9.71 1.75
C ALA A 2 -3.61 10.85 0.70
N ARG A 3 -3.52 12.10 1.15
CA ARG A 3 -3.46 13.29 0.27
C ARG A 3 -2.05 13.74 -0.12
N CYS A 4 -1.01 13.15 0.47
CA CYS A 4 0.38 13.48 0.15
C CYS A 4 0.65 13.11 -1.32
N LYS A 5 1.52 13.85 -2.00
CA LYS A 5 1.94 13.55 -3.38
C LYS A 5 3.37 13.01 -3.37
N PRO A 6 3.77 12.20 -4.37
CA PRO A 6 5.18 11.88 -4.58
C PRO A 6 6.02 13.16 -4.63
N ASN A 7 7.18 13.11 -3.99
CA ASN A 7 8.18 14.18 -4.09
C ASN A 7 9.26 13.80 -5.12
N ALA A 8 10.24 14.70 -5.34
CA ALA A 8 11.32 14.48 -6.31
C ALA A 8 12.04 13.14 -6.11
N ALA A 9 12.33 12.73 -4.88
CA ALA A 9 13.02 11.45 -4.63
C ALA A 9 12.20 10.24 -5.12
N HIS A 10 10.89 10.24 -4.91
CA HIS A 10 10.03 9.14 -5.40
C HIS A 10 10.04 9.08 -6.93
N LEU A 11 9.98 10.24 -7.59
CA LEU A 11 9.99 10.34 -9.06
C LEU A 11 11.34 9.88 -9.63
N THR A 12 12.45 10.31 -9.04
CA THR A 12 13.79 9.89 -9.45
C THR A 12 13.96 8.38 -9.31
N ILE A 13 13.50 7.77 -8.20
CA ILE A 13 13.57 6.32 -8.01
C ILE A 13 12.71 5.58 -9.03
N ALA A 14 11.52 6.10 -9.38
CA ALA A 14 10.71 5.52 -10.45
C ALA A 14 11.39 5.60 -11.82
N GLU A 15 12.12 6.69 -12.10
CA GLU A 15 12.89 6.83 -13.33
C GLU A 15 14.09 5.87 -13.38
N MET A 16 14.78 5.67 -12.25
CA MET A 16 15.90 4.72 -12.14
C MET A 16 15.51 3.31 -12.60
N GLU A 17 14.26 2.90 -12.37
CA GLU A 17 13.75 1.59 -12.81
C GLU A 17 13.88 1.36 -14.33
N LEU A 18 13.95 2.43 -15.13
CA LEU A 18 14.13 2.36 -16.60
C LEU A 18 15.59 2.18 -17.02
N TYR A 19 16.54 2.52 -16.16
CA TYR A 19 17.97 2.50 -16.48
C TYR A 19 18.70 1.25 -15.97
N PHE A 20 18.09 0.49 -15.05
CA PHE A 20 18.68 -0.71 -14.47
C PHE A 20 17.83 -1.95 -14.80
N GLU A 21 18.43 -2.93 -15.48
CA GLU A 21 17.78 -4.18 -15.87
C GLU A 21 17.26 -4.95 -14.65
N ASP A 22 18.06 -5.11 -13.60
CA ASP A 22 17.71 -5.83 -12.37
C ASP A 22 17.22 -4.91 -11.23
N PHE A 23 16.54 -3.81 -11.56
CA PHE A 23 16.01 -2.91 -10.53
C PHE A 23 14.97 -3.59 -9.64
N CYS A 24 15.13 -3.42 -8.33
CA CYS A 24 14.14 -3.78 -7.31
C CYS A 24 14.15 -2.72 -6.21
N LEU A 25 12.99 -2.16 -5.90
CA LEU A 25 12.82 -1.20 -4.82
C LEU A 25 12.22 -1.88 -3.59
N ALA A 26 13.05 -2.21 -2.60
CA ALA A 26 12.57 -2.62 -1.29
C ALA A 26 12.27 -1.39 -0.42
N THR A 27 11.08 -1.33 0.18
CA THR A 27 10.66 -0.20 1.02
C THR A 27 10.03 -0.66 2.34
N GLN A 28 10.33 0.07 3.40
CA GLN A 28 9.67 -0.05 4.70
C GLN A 28 8.44 0.86 4.82
N ASN A 29 8.25 1.76 3.85
CA ASN A 29 7.15 2.70 3.85
C ASN A 29 5.85 1.99 3.47
N VAL A 30 4.78 2.32 4.18
CA VAL A 30 3.45 1.74 3.95
C VAL A 30 2.51 2.66 3.16
N ASP A 31 2.96 3.86 2.79
CA ASP A 31 2.14 4.96 2.25
C ASP A 31 1.74 4.83 0.77
N GLY A 32 2.45 3.99 0.01
CA GLY A 32 2.19 3.76 -1.42
C GLY A 32 2.70 4.87 -2.35
N LEU A 33 3.54 5.81 -1.88
CA LEU A 33 4.00 6.94 -2.69
C LEU A 33 4.94 6.52 -3.82
N HIS A 34 5.70 5.44 -3.68
CA HIS A 34 6.54 4.91 -4.76
C HIS A 34 5.71 4.40 -5.94
N GLN A 35 4.66 3.63 -5.67
CA GLN A 35 3.75 3.14 -6.70
C GLN A 35 3.03 4.30 -7.38
N ARG A 36 2.60 5.31 -6.61
CA ARG A 36 1.99 6.53 -7.16
C ARG A 36 2.97 7.39 -7.97
N ALA A 37 4.26 7.29 -7.71
CA ALA A 37 5.31 7.93 -8.49
C ALA A 37 5.62 7.20 -9.81
N GLY A 38 5.16 5.95 -9.93
CA GLY A 38 5.34 5.12 -11.13
C GLY A 38 6.26 3.92 -10.96
N SER A 39 6.88 3.71 -9.80
CA SER A 39 7.68 2.50 -9.54
C SER A 39 6.79 1.25 -9.62
N ARG A 40 7.22 0.23 -10.35
CA ARG A 40 6.46 -1.02 -10.58
C ARG A 40 7.05 -2.20 -9.84
N ARG A 41 8.38 -2.31 -9.80
CA ARG A 41 9.11 -3.38 -9.09
C ARG A 41 9.36 -3.02 -7.63
N VAL A 42 8.29 -2.91 -6.84
CA VAL A 42 8.34 -2.52 -5.42
C VAL A 42 8.06 -3.71 -4.50
N LEU A 43 8.96 -3.97 -3.56
CA LEU A 43 8.79 -4.93 -2.47
C LEU A 43 8.47 -4.19 -1.17
N GLU A 44 7.27 -4.39 -0.65
CA GLU A 44 6.79 -3.75 0.58
C GLU A 44 7.07 -4.63 1.80
N LEU A 45 8.09 -4.28 2.57
CA LEU A 45 8.56 -5.09 3.69
C LEU A 45 7.57 -5.08 4.88
N HIS A 46 6.86 -3.97 5.06
CA HIS A 46 5.91 -3.77 6.17
C HIS A 46 4.44 -3.79 5.71
N GLY A 47 4.18 -4.25 4.49
CA GLY A 47 2.84 -4.20 3.88
C GLY A 47 2.45 -2.80 3.40
N ASN A 48 1.14 -2.57 3.28
CA ASN A 48 0.60 -1.39 2.61
C ASN A 48 -0.66 -0.90 3.33
N MET A 49 -0.70 0.39 3.68
CA MET A 49 -1.79 0.96 4.47
C MET A 49 -3.13 1.00 3.73
N TRP A 50 -3.12 0.89 2.40
CA TRP A 50 -4.30 0.83 1.54
C TRP A 50 -4.91 -0.56 1.43
N ARG A 51 -4.35 -1.57 2.13
CA ARG A 51 -4.88 -2.93 2.17
C ARG A 51 -5.24 -3.34 3.58
N GLY A 52 -6.45 -3.85 3.73
CA GLY A 52 -6.94 -4.48 4.94
C GLY A 52 -6.77 -5.99 4.87
N ARG A 53 -6.47 -6.63 6.00
CA ARG A 53 -6.42 -8.09 6.13
C ARG A 53 -7.40 -8.53 7.22
N CYS A 54 -8.33 -9.43 6.91
CA CYS A 54 -9.15 -10.03 7.96
C CYS A 54 -8.28 -10.99 8.80
N PRO A 55 -8.27 -10.87 10.14
CA PRO A 55 -7.46 -11.74 11.01
C PRO A 55 -8.01 -13.17 11.13
N ARG A 56 -9.27 -13.41 10.73
CA ARG A 56 -9.92 -14.71 10.83
C ARG A 56 -9.51 -15.67 9.71
N ASP A 57 -9.58 -15.19 8.47
CA ASP A 57 -9.39 -16.01 7.26
C ASP A 57 -8.20 -15.54 6.42
N GLY A 58 -7.57 -14.42 6.78
CA GLY A 58 -6.44 -13.85 6.07
C GLY A 58 -6.80 -13.13 4.76
N ALA A 59 -8.10 -12.97 4.44
CA ALA A 59 -8.55 -12.29 3.23
C ALA A 59 -8.00 -10.87 3.18
N VAL A 60 -7.43 -10.48 2.03
CA VAL A 60 -6.88 -9.14 1.80
C VAL A 60 -7.81 -8.38 0.87
N VAL A 61 -8.16 -7.16 1.25
CA VAL A 61 -8.99 -6.25 0.46
C VAL A 61 -8.36 -4.88 0.35
N ASP A 62 -8.59 -4.21 -0.76
CA ASP A 62 -8.25 -2.81 -0.90
C ASP A 62 -9.22 -1.95 -0.07
N LEU A 63 -8.66 -1.03 0.70
CA LEU A 63 -9.41 -0.08 1.49
C LEU A 63 -9.73 1.15 0.64
N PRO A 64 -10.99 1.60 0.61
CA PRO A 64 -11.38 2.78 -0.16
C PRO A 64 -10.80 4.08 0.43
N GLU A 65 -10.45 4.08 1.72
CA GLU A 65 -9.90 5.23 2.43
C GLU A 65 -8.89 4.79 3.49
N THR A 66 -7.84 5.61 3.68
CA THR A 66 -6.84 5.38 4.73
C THR A 66 -6.42 6.68 5.43
N PRO A 67 -6.46 6.77 6.79
CA PRO A 67 -7.03 5.76 7.68
C PRO A 67 -8.55 5.64 7.48
N SER A 68 -9.11 4.47 7.79
CA SER A 68 -10.56 4.26 7.73
C SER A 68 -11.29 5.17 8.71
N ARG A 69 -12.47 5.66 8.34
CA ARG A 69 -13.33 6.43 9.25
C ARG A 69 -13.92 5.56 10.36
N ALA A 70 -14.19 4.29 10.06
CA ALA A 70 -14.63 3.31 11.04
C ALA A 70 -13.42 2.63 11.68
N TYR A 71 -13.43 2.53 13.02
CA TYR A 71 -12.40 1.82 13.78
C TYR A 71 -13.05 0.84 14.77
N PRO A 72 -12.73 -0.46 14.67
CA PRO A 72 -11.99 -1.10 13.58
C PRO A 72 -12.81 -1.10 12.26
N PRO A 73 -12.17 -1.09 11.08
CA PRO A 73 -12.89 -1.07 9.81
C PRO A 73 -13.70 -2.35 9.62
N THR A 74 -15.00 -2.21 9.32
CA THR A 74 -15.85 -3.33 8.93
C THR A 74 -15.55 -3.73 7.49
N MET A 75 -15.05 -4.95 7.27
CA MET A 75 -14.82 -5.48 5.93
C MET A 75 -16.00 -6.37 5.53
N THR A 76 -16.74 -5.96 4.49
CA THR A 76 -17.79 -6.80 3.91
C THR A 76 -17.19 -7.78 2.91
N VAL A 77 -16.34 -8.69 3.40
CA VAL A 77 -15.96 -9.89 2.66
C VAL A 77 -16.78 -11.02 3.27
N GLY A 78 -17.70 -11.61 2.50
CA GLY A 78 -18.43 -12.83 2.84
C GLY A 78 -18.75 -13.00 4.33
N LEU A 79 -19.70 -12.23 4.87
CA LEU A 79 -20.30 -12.40 6.20
C LEU A 79 -19.29 -12.59 7.37
N ARG A 80 -19.04 -11.49 8.11
CA ARG A 80 -18.52 -11.43 9.51
C ARG A 80 -16.99 -11.37 9.71
N CYS A 81 -16.35 -10.29 9.26
CA CYS A 81 -15.19 -9.75 9.97
C CYS A 81 -15.55 -8.36 10.54
N THR A 82 -16.46 -8.32 11.52
CA THR A 82 -16.53 -7.22 12.48
C THR A 82 -15.51 -7.55 13.56
N LEU A 83 -14.41 -6.80 13.62
CA LEU A 83 -13.54 -6.79 14.78
C LEU A 83 -14.38 -6.19 15.93
N THR A 84 -14.91 -7.04 16.82
CA THR A 84 -15.28 -6.60 18.17
C THR A 84 -14.03 -6.35 18.98
#